data_AF-A0A2M6Y014-F1
#
_entry.id   AF-A0A2M6Y014-F1
#
_cell.length_a   1.000
_cell.length_b   1.000
_cell.length_c   1.000
_cell.angle_alpha   90.00
_cell.angle_beta   90.00
_cell.angle_gamma   90.00
#
_symmetry.space_group_name_H-M   'P 1'
#
loop_
_entity.id
_entity.type
_entity.pdbx_description
1 polymer ?
#
loop_
_entity_poly.entity_id
_entity_poly.type
_entity_poly.pdbx_seq_one_letter_code
_entity_poly.pdbx_strand_id
1 'polypeptide(L)'
;MIRINCDIGERGHLHDEDRRLMERIHIANLACDGHAGDKASVEAFRAMAAKRGVKVSAHLSYPDKTNFGRATMKLPEAGLLAALDAQLALLPGATLVKFHGALYNDACSDPCLANALAGWLKRNNIGALLAPDDSEIASAARNLGIKVLREAFIDRRYAWHRKTGRLALAARGAGGVITDIEEALAQAWEIIKRGRVNVSGSPAKPDWRDIKADTVCIHSDSPIALELADKLRAGLDAYEKAAGIQGNIRLVKLGMCGSACLPVYGRQHLGVSPGGAMDCFSLRRGNLMLGNPEGSPALEIVSPPEIEILTEGRFVLTGSRYDAFLRRGPGEPEQPLRGHRCRELYERPELLEHSRVYEARPGDRLTFDARHYGMYTYFCFRGSEAVPDQVFKGKRGSEAVPDQVFKGKRGSEAVPDQVFKGKRDSAGGGHAQTEAVPFSAVSGWTDPLGRIRVLPGPEYASLEDPGRFFEIPWRTTFKMDRMGMRLAGEPALTCDMGNMISGAVADGTVQLTPDGPIILLRHRQTTGGYPRIFNVISADVDLLAQYAPNQAIHFAQVTLEKAREFARQKEEALAKLASDMNDGTVE
;
A
#
# COMPACT_ATOMS: atom_id res chain seq x y z
N MET A 1 5.36 11.66 -5.73
CA MET A 1 5.84 10.83 -6.85
C MET A 1 4.96 11.13 -8.06
N ILE A 2 5.57 11.67 -9.12
CA ILE A 2 4.90 11.89 -10.39
C ILE A 2 4.69 10.53 -11.07
N ARG A 3 3.57 10.34 -11.76
CA ARG A 3 3.30 9.10 -12.51
C ARG A 3 3.38 9.37 -14.01
N ILE A 4 4.04 8.48 -14.74
CA ILE A 4 3.98 8.44 -16.20
C ILE A 4 2.63 7.85 -16.62
N ASN A 5 1.86 8.59 -17.42
CA ASN A 5 0.69 8.07 -18.12
C ASN A 5 0.94 8.08 -19.64
N CYS A 6 0.24 7.22 -20.37
CA CYS A 6 0.34 7.19 -21.83
C CYS A 6 -0.98 6.76 -22.46
N ASP A 7 -1.28 7.35 -23.62
CA ASP A 7 -2.45 7.02 -24.43
C ASP A 7 -2.13 5.74 -25.21
N ILE A 8 -2.88 4.66 -25.01
CA ILE A 8 -2.57 3.29 -25.49
C ILE A 8 -3.73 2.73 -26.30
N GLY A 9 -3.43 1.93 -27.32
CA GLY A 9 -4.44 1.36 -28.22
C GLY A 9 -4.82 2.30 -29.38
N GLU A 10 -4.06 3.39 -29.54
CA GLU A 10 -4.21 4.37 -30.62
C GLU A 10 -3.72 3.84 -31.98
N ARG A 11 -2.83 2.83 -31.96
CA ARG A 11 -2.22 2.21 -33.16
C ARG A 11 -2.82 0.85 -33.54
N GLY A 12 -3.99 0.52 -32.99
CA GLY A 12 -4.71 -0.74 -33.26
C GLY A 12 -4.36 -1.88 -32.28
N HIS A 13 -4.79 -3.08 -32.62
CA HIS A 13 -4.73 -4.23 -31.70
C HIS A 13 -3.30 -4.70 -31.43
N LEU A 14 -2.85 -4.60 -30.17
CA LEU A 14 -1.59 -5.14 -29.65
C LEU A 14 -0.31 -4.69 -30.39
N HIS A 15 -0.29 -3.45 -30.89
CA HIS A 15 0.91 -2.87 -31.51
C HIS A 15 2.16 -2.99 -30.61
N ASP A 16 3.30 -3.36 -31.20
CA ASP A 16 4.53 -3.72 -30.47
C ASP A 16 5.03 -2.59 -29.56
N GLU A 17 4.99 -1.35 -30.03
CA GLU A 17 5.40 -0.19 -29.23
C GLU A 17 4.47 0.04 -28.03
N ASP A 18 3.16 -0.09 -28.18
CA ASP A 18 2.21 0.04 -27.07
C ASP A 18 2.48 -1.06 -26.02
N ARG A 19 2.75 -2.30 -26.46
CA ARG A 19 3.12 -3.40 -25.56
C ARG A 19 4.40 -3.10 -24.78
N ARG A 20 5.37 -2.43 -25.41
CA ARG A 20 6.60 -2.00 -24.74
C ARG A 20 6.36 -0.80 -23.83
N LEU A 21 5.54 0.17 -24.21
CA LEU A 21 5.18 1.31 -23.36
C LEU A 21 4.51 0.85 -22.05
N MET A 22 3.68 -0.20 -22.11
CA MET A 22 3.05 -0.82 -20.93
C MET A 22 4.03 -1.29 -19.85
N GLU A 23 5.33 -1.44 -20.15
CA GLU A 23 6.34 -1.82 -19.15
C GLU A 23 6.98 -0.61 -18.44
N ARG A 24 6.78 0.61 -18.96
CA ARG A 24 7.43 1.85 -18.47
C ARG A 24 6.46 2.79 -17.76
N ILE A 25 5.17 2.65 -18.03
CA ILE A 25 4.13 3.58 -17.58
C ILE A 25 3.43 3.09 -16.30
N HIS A 26 2.77 4.01 -15.60
CA HIS A 26 1.99 3.74 -14.39
C HIS A 26 0.48 3.73 -14.64
N ILE A 27 0.04 4.48 -15.65
CA ILE A 27 -1.36 4.62 -16.05
C ILE A 27 -1.43 4.47 -17.58
N ALA A 28 -2.25 3.55 -18.06
CA ALA A 28 -2.58 3.38 -19.47
C ALA A 28 -3.96 3.97 -19.75
N ASN A 29 -4.02 5.00 -20.59
CA ASN A 29 -5.27 5.58 -21.05
C ASN A 29 -5.70 4.81 -22.30
N LEU A 30 -6.59 3.84 -22.13
CA LEU A 30 -6.97 2.94 -23.22
C LEU A 30 -7.99 3.61 -24.12
N ALA A 31 -7.67 3.74 -25.41
CA ALA A 31 -8.61 4.21 -26.43
C ALA A 31 -9.83 3.27 -26.47
N CYS A 32 -10.98 3.78 -26.04
CA CYS A 32 -12.22 3.00 -25.88
C CYS A 32 -13.19 3.28 -27.02
N ASP A 33 -12.74 3.20 -28.28
CA ASP A 33 -13.49 3.62 -29.47
C ASP A 33 -13.58 5.17 -29.58
N GLY A 34 -14.44 5.68 -30.46
CA GLY A 34 -14.65 7.11 -30.69
C GLY A 34 -13.61 7.75 -31.60
N HIS A 35 -12.33 7.67 -31.24
CA HIS A 35 -11.19 8.14 -32.05
C HIS A 35 -10.32 6.99 -32.53
N ALA A 36 -10.09 5.99 -31.67
CA ALA A 36 -9.27 4.81 -31.92
C ALA A 36 -9.64 3.68 -30.94
N GLY A 37 -9.05 2.51 -31.15
CA GLY A 37 -9.29 1.32 -30.33
C GLY A 37 -10.61 0.62 -30.64
N ASP A 38 -10.70 -0.63 -30.18
CA ASP A 38 -11.86 -1.49 -30.28
C ASP A 38 -11.96 -2.41 -29.06
N LYS A 39 -13.01 -3.23 -29.00
CA LYS A 39 -13.23 -4.18 -27.89
C LYS A 39 -12.02 -5.11 -27.69
N ALA A 40 -11.43 -5.61 -28.78
CA ALA A 40 -10.33 -6.55 -28.69
C ALA A 40 -9.06 -5.87 -28.15
N SER A 41 -8.74 -4.65 -28.60
CA SER A 41 -7.58 -3.90 -28.10
C SER A 41 -7.74 -3.54 -26.62
N VAL A 42 -8.92 -3.10 -26.21
CA VAL A 42 -9.23 -2.76 -24.81
C VAL A 42 -9.08 -3.97 -23.90
N GLU A 43 -9.66 -5.13 -24.27
CA GLU A 43 -9.55 -6.37 -23.49
C GLU A 43 -8.09 -6.83 -23.34
N ALA A 44 -7.33 -6.78 -24.44
CA ALA A 44 -5.95 -7.23 -24.44
C ALA A 44 -5.02 -6.34 -23.57
N PHE A 45 -5.13 -5.02 -23.70
CA PHE A 45 -4.33 -4.09 -22.88
C PHE A 45 -4.79 -4.06 -21.42
N ARG A 46 -6.08 -4.21 -21.13
CA ARG A 46 -6.59 -4.37 -19.76
C ARG A 46 -5.99 -5.61 -19.08
N ALA A 47 -5.95 -6.74 -19.78
CA ALA A 47 -5.33 -7.96 -19.25
C ALA A 47 -3.83 -7.77 -19.00
N MET A 48 -3.13 -7.08 -19.88
CA MET A 48 -1.71 -6.75 -19.70
C MET A 48 -1.48 -5.81 -18.50
N ALA A 49 -2.33 -4.80 -18.35
CA ALA A 49 -2.26 -3.85 -17.24
C ALA A 49 -2.41 -4.57 -15.89
N ALA A 50 -3.37 -5.49 -15.78
CA ALA A 50 -3.61 -6.30 -14.58
C ALA A 50 -2.39 -7.17 -14.21
N LYS A 51 -1.72 -7.77 -15.20
CA LYS A 51 -0.50 -8.57 -14.98
C LYS A 51 0.68 -7.73 -14.49
N ARG A 52 0.76 -6.46 -14.90
CA ARG A 52 1.90 -5.56 -14.61
C ARG A 52 1.65 -4.59 -13.46
N GLY A 53 0.43 -4.52 -12.93
CA GLY A 53 0.05 -3.52 -11.92
C GLY A 53 -0.10 -2.10 -12.48
N VAL A 54 -0.30 -1.96 -13.79
CA VAL A 54 -0.55 -0.66 -14.44
C VAL A 54 -2.02 -0.28 -14.23
N LYS A 55 -2.28 0.96 -13.81
CA LYS A 55 -3.66 1.46 -13.69
C LYS A 55 -4.24 1.74 -15.07
N VAL A 56 -5.54 1.53 -15.22
CA VAL A 56 -6.23 1.75 -16.49
C VAL A 56 -7.14 2.98 -16.35
N SER A 57 -7.13 3.84 -17.37
CA SER A 57 -8.16 4.87 -17.56
C SER A 57 -8.91 4.62 -18.87
N ALA A 58 -10.19 4.99 -18.91
CA ALA A 58 -10.93 5.04 -20.16
C ALA A 58 -10.55 6.34 -20.89
N HIS A 59 -9.99 6.22 -22.09
CA HIS A 59 -9.60 7.34 -22.94
C HIS A 59 -10.71 7.61 -23.95
N LEU A 60 -11.52 8.64 -23.65
CA LEU A 60 -12.81 8.89 -24.31
C LEU A 60 -12.75 10.15 -25.18
N SER A 61 -13.39 10.13 -26.34
CA SER A 61 -13.35 11.24 -27.29
C SER A 61 -14.72 11.61 -27.83
N TYR A 62 -14.76 12.67 -28.64
CA TYR A 62 -15.81 12.80 -29.65
C TYR A 62 -15.78 11.57 -30.60
N PRO A 63 -16.93 11.13 -31.15
CA PRO A 63 -17.01 10.02 -32.09
C PRO A 63 -16.51 10.44 -33.49
N ASP A 64 -15.23 10.76 -33.58
CA ASP A 64 -14.55 11.31 -34.76
C ASP A 64 -13.32 10.47 -35.12
N LYS A 65 -13.55 9.28 -35.68
CA LYS A 65 -12.45 8.42 -36.17
C LYS A 65 -11.67 9.08 -37.31
N THR A 66 -12.36 9.82 -38.17
CA THR A 66 -11.77 10.43 -39.37
C THR A 66 -10.66 11.43 -39.04
N ASN A 67 -10.83 12.25 -37.99
CA ASN A 67 -9.80 13.18 -37.54
C ASN A 67 -9.17 12.78 -36.20
N PHE A 68 -9.28 11.51 -35.82
CA PHE A 68 -8.66 10.96 -34.62
C PHE A 68 -9.10 11.67 -33.33
N GLY A 69 -10.36 12.10 -33.27
CA GLY A 69 -10.94 12.83 -32.14
C GLY A 69 -10.43 14.27 -31.99
N ARG A 70 -9.72 14.81 -32.99
CA ARG A 70 -9.05 16.12 -32.91
C ARG A 70 -9.91 17.28 -33.44
N ALA A 71 -11.08 17.01 -34.02
CA ALA A 71 -12.02 18.03 -34.44
C ALA A 71 -13.13 18.23 -33.39
N THR A 72 -13.41 19.49 -33.04
CA THR A 72 -14.58 19.83 -32.20
C THR A 72 -15.86 19.48 -32.96
N MET A 73 -16.74 18.71 -32.30
CA MET A 73 -18.04 18.33 -32.86
C MET A 73 -19.17 19.07 -32.14
N LYS A 74 -20.08 19.69 -32.90
CA LYS A 74 -21.32 20.26 -32.36
C LYS A 74 -22.38 19.17 -32.24
N LEU A 75 -22.36 18.43 -31.14
CA LEU A 75 -23.37 17.42 -30.80
C LEU A 75 -24.33 17.98 -29.74
N PRO A 76 -25.63 17.64 -29.79
CA PRO A 76 -26.50 17.83 -28.64
C PRO A 76 -25.94 17.08 -27.42
N GLU A 77 -26.07 17.64 -26.22
CA GLU A 77 -25.51 17.06 -24.98
C GLU A 77 -25.89 15.58 -24.82
N ALA A 78 -27.18 15.24 -24.97
CA ALA A 78 -27.64 13.86 -24.86
C ALA A 78 -26.95 12.91 -25.87
N GLY A 79 -26.67 13.39 -27.09
CA GLY A 79 -25.96 12.61 -28.11
C GLY A 79 -24.48 12.40 -27.77
N LEU A 80 -23.82 13.43 -27.22
CA LEU A 80 -22.45 13.30 -26.72
C LEU A 80 -22.36 12.30 -25.57
N LEU A 81 -23.23 12.43 -24.57
CA LEU A 81 -23.23 11.56 -23.40
C LEU A 81 -23.52 10.10 -23.76
N ALA A 82 -24.46 9.86 -24.69
CA ALA A 82 -24.73 8.52 -25.20
C ALA A 82 -23.51 7.92 -25.95
N ALA A 83 -22.78 8.73 -26.71
CA ALA A 83 -21.54 8.29 -27.35
C ALA A 83 -20.44 7.96 -26.34
N LEU A 84 -20.37 8.67 -25.21
CA LEU A 84 -19.44 8.37 -24.12
C LEU A 84 -19.85 7.12 -23.34
N ASP A 85 -21.14 6.86 -23.15
CA ASP A 85 -21.64 5.63 -22.53
C ASP A 85 -21.26 4.40 -23.37
N ALA A 86 -21.40 4.49 -24.70
CA ALA A 86 -21.00 3.43 -25.62
C ALA A 86 -19.49 3.14 -25.56
N GLN A 87 -18.65 4.18 -25.49
CA GLN A 87 -17.20 4.04 -25.32
C GLN A 87 -16.85 3.44 -23.95
N LEU A 88 -17.44 3.95 -22.86
CA LEU A 88 -17.20 3.45 -21.49
C LEU A 88 -17.59 1.98 -21.34
N ALA A 89 -18.62 1.51 -22.05
CA ALA A 89 -19.06 0.12 -22.03
C ALA A 89 -17.98 -0.88 -22.51
N LEU A 90 -16.98 -0.43 -23.29
CA LEU A 90 -15.84 -1.28 -23.69
C LEU A 90 -14.87 -1.53 -22.54
N LEU A 91 -14.86 -0.68 -21.51
CA LEU A 91 -14.02 -0.82 -20.32
C LEU A 91 -14.88 -0.85 -19.03
N PRO A 92 -15.64 -1.94 -18.80
CA PRO A 92 -16.52 -2.04 -17.65
C PRO A 92 -15.73 -1.99 -16.34
N GLY A 93 -16.23 -1.21 -15.38
CA GLY A 93 -15.59 -1.02 -14.07
C GLY A 93 -14.45 0.00 -14.06
N ALA A 94 -14.26 0.77 -15.14
CA ALA A 94 -13.33 1.89 -15.12
C ALA A 94 -13.70 2.89 -14.00
N THR A 95 -12.71 3.29 -13.20
CA THR A 95 -12.88 4.30 -12.13
C THR A 95 -12.11 5.58 -12.41
N LEU A 96 -11.41 5.64 -13.54
CA LEU A 96 -10.56 6.74 -13.97
C LEU A 96 -10.85 7.01 -15.45
N VAL A 97 -11.05 8.27 -15.82
CA VAL A 97 -11.27 8.71 -17.20
C VAL A 97 -10.21 9.75 -17.59
N LYS A 98 -9.83 9.73 -18.86
CA LYS A 98 -9.14 10.82 -19.55
C LYS A 98 -9.93 11.16 -20.81
N PHE A 99 -10.24 12.43 -21.04
CA PHE A 99 -10.81 12.85 -22.32
C PHE A 99 -9.69 13.04 -23.35
N HIS A 100 -10.02 12.84 -24.62
CA HIS A 100 -9.07 12.90 -25.73
C HIS A 100 -9.32 14.11 -26.63
N GLY A 101 -8.24 14.55 -27.29
CA GLY A 101 -8.31 15.43 -28.46
C GLY A 101 -9.11 16.72 -28.24
N ALA A 102 -10.05 17.00 -29.13
CA ALA A 102 -10.89 18.20 -29.06
C ALA A 102 -11.78 18.20 -27.82
N LEU A 103 -12.39 17.06 -27.45
CA LEU A 103 -13.25 16.97 -26.27
C LEU A 103 -12.50 17.36 -24.99
N TYR A 104 -11.24 16.94 -24.87
CA TYR A 104 -10.37 17.35 -23.76
C TYR A 104 -10.18 18.87 -23.71
N ASN A 105 -9.83 19.50 -24.84
CA ASN A 105 -9.56 20.93 -24.90
C ASN A 105 -10.82 21.78 -24.70
N ASP A 106 -11.94 21.35 -25.29
CA ASP A 106 -13.23 22.01 -25.17
C ASP A 106 -13.70 21.95 -23.71
N ALA A 107 -13.63 20.77 -23.06
CA ALA A 107 -13.96 20.61 -21.65
C ALA A 107 -13.04 21.42 -20.71
N CYS A 108 -11.80 21.71 -21.12
CA CYS A 108 -10.90 22.55 -20.33
C CYS A 108 -11.32 24.04 -20.31
N SER A 109 -12.11 24.49 -21.29
CA SER A 109 -12.37 25.91 -21.54
C SER A 109 -13.84 26.30 -21.49
N ASP A 110 -14.76 25.37 -21.76
CA ASP A 110 -16.21 25.59 -21.74
C ASP A 110 -16.82 25.12 -20.41
N PRO A 111 -17.29 26.03 -19.53
CA PRO A 111 -17.89 25.68 -18.25
C PRO A 111 -19.18 24.84 -18.36
N CYS A 112 -19.97 25.05 -19.42
CA CYS A 112 -21.22 24.31 -19.61
C CYS A 112 -20.92 22.85 -19.95
N LEU A 113 -20.02 22.62 -20.91
CA LEU A 113 -19.55 21.28 -21.26
C LEU A 113 -18.86 20.60 -20.06
N ALA A 114 -18.00 21.33 -19.33
CA ALA A 114 -17.34 20.82 -18.13
C ALA A 114 -18.32 20.31 -17.08
N ASN A 115 -19.38 21.06 -16.80
CA ASN A 115 -20.42 20.65 -15.83
C ASN A 115 -21.20 19.43 -16.31
N ALA A 116 -21.56 19.36 -17.59
CA ALA A 116 -22.24 18.20 -18.17
C ALA A 116 -21.40 16.93 -18.06
N LEU A 117 -20.10 17.01 -18.40
CA LEU A 117 -19.16 15.89 -18.30
C LEU A 117 -18.88 15.49 -16.85
N ALA A 118 -18.70 16.44 -15.93
CA ALA A 118 -18.52 16.13 -14.51
C ALA A 118 -19.75 15.43 -13.91
N GLY A 119 -20.96 15.88 -14.27
CA GLY A 119 -22.21 15.21 -13.92
C GLY A 119 -22.28 13.79 -14.49
N TRP A 120 -21.86 13.60 -15.74
CA TRP A 120 -21.78 12.28 -16.37
C TRP A 120 -20.79 11.34 -15.67
N LEU A 121 -19.59 11.83 -15.30
CA LEU A 121 -18.60 11.08 -14.53
C LEU A 121 -19.19 10.62 -13.19
N LYS A 122 -19.89 11.50 -12.47
CA LYS A 122 -20.52 11.19 -11.19
C LYS A 122 -21.59 10.11 -11.33
N ARG A 123 -22.48 10.22 -12.33
CA ARG A 123 -23.55 9.24 -12.60
C ARG A 123 -23.00 7.85 -12.93
N ASN A 124 -21.86 7.79 -13.60
CA ASN A 124 -21.19 6.54 -13.96
C ASN A 124 -20.20 6.02 -12.88
N ASN A 125 -20.26 6.55 -11.65
CA ASN A 125 -19.40 6.16 -10.53
C ASN A 125 -17.89 6.30 -10.82
N ILE A 126 -17.51 7.25 -11.67
CA ILE A 126 -16.10 7.53 -11.95
C ILE A 126 -15.51 8.36 -10.80
N GLY A 127 -14.56 7.76 -10.07
CA GLY A 127 -13.95 8.36 -8.88
C GLY A 127 -12.79 9.33 -9.18
N ALA A 128 -12.23 9.30 -10.39
CA ALA A 128 -11.09 10.14 -10.76
C ALA A 128 -11.07 10.56 -12.24
N LEU A 129 -10.43 11.70 -12.52
CA LEU A 129 -10.26 12.29 -13.85
C LEU A 129 -8.82 12.76 -14.05
N LEU A 130 -8.25 12.54 -15.23
CA LEU A 130 -7.02 13.19 -15.71
C LEU A 130 -7.37 14.48 -16.46
N ALA A 131 -6.86 15.62 -15.97
CA ALA A 131 -7.08 16.94 -16.56
C ALA A 131 -6.03 17.95 -16.08
N PRO A 132 -5.85 19.11 -16.75
CA PRO A 132 -4.98 20.18 -16.27
C PRO A 132 -5.55 20.79 -14.98
N ASP A 133 -4.69 21.22 -14.06
CA ASP A 133 -5.12 21.74 -12.74
C ASP A 133 -6.08 22.93 -12.86
N ASP A 134 -5.75 23.86 -13.75
CA ASP A 134 -6.44 25.14 -13.98
C ASP A 134 -7.43 25.06 -15.15
N SER A 135 -8.22 23.97 -15.23
CA SER A 135 -9.23 23.72 -16.27
C SER A 135 -10.66 23.79 -15.73
N GLU A 136 -11.64 24.13 -16.58
CA GLU A 136 -13.06 24.15 -16.21
C GLU A 136 -13.53 22.76 -15.74
N ILE A 137 -13.16 21.70 -16.48
CA ILE A 137 -13.48 20.33 -16.10
C ILE A 137 -12.87 19.90 -14.76
N ALA A 138 -11.65 20.34 -14.43
CA ALA A 138 -11.05 20.05 -13.12
C ALA A 138 -11.82 20.76 -11.99
N SER A 139 -12.26 21.99 -12.20
CA SER A 139 -13.12 22.72 -11.25
C SER A 139 -14.46 22.00 -11.04
N ALA A 140 -15.15 21.67 -12.13
CA ALA A 140 -16.43 20.97 -12.09
C ALA A 140 -16.33 19.59 -11.41
N ALA A 141 -15.27 18.83 -11.70
CA ALA A 141 -15.02 17.53 -11.08
C ALA A 141 -14.82 17.63 -9.55
N ARG A 142 -14.02 18.62 -9.09
CA ARG A 142 -13.78 18.85 -7.65
C ARG A 142 -15.07 19.18 -6.90
N ASN A 143 -15.94 20.00 -7.50
CA ASN A 143 -17.22 20.38 -6.90
C ASN A 143 -18.14 19.17 -6.66
N LEU A 144 -17.97 18.07 -7.40
CA LEU A 144 -18.72 16.83 -7.24
C LEU A 144 -17.98 15.75 -6.42
N GLY A 145 -16.84 16.10 -5.82
CA GLY A 145 -15.99 15.20 -5.06
C GLY A 145 -15.22 14.18 -5.90
N ILE A 146 -15.09 14.41 -7.21
CA ILE A 146 -14.29 13.56 -8.11
C ILE A 146 -12.83 13.99 -8.01
N LYS A 147 -11.94 13.01 -7.83
CA LYS A 147 -10.51 13.28 -7.67
C LYS A 147 -9.87 13.68 -9.01
N VAL A 148 -9.26 14.86 -9.08
CA VAL A 148 -8.47 15.27 -10.24
C VAL A 148 -7.02 14.81 -10.08
N LEU A 149 -6.54 14.00 -11.02
CA LEU A 149 -5.13 13.72 -11.23
C LEU A 149 -4.60 14.76 -12.22
N ARG A 150 -3.79 15.71 -11.72
CA ARG A 150 -3.35 16.84 -12.52
C ARG A 150 -2.37 16.36 -13.60
N GLU A 151 -2.72 16.58 -14.86
CA GLU A 151 -1.95 16.08 -16.01
C GLU A 151 -1.12 17.20 -16.64
N ALA A 152 0.13 16.86 -16.96
CA ALA A 152 1.00 17.65 -17.82
C ALA A 152 1.52 16.81 -18.98
N PHE A 153 1.83 17.44 -20.10
CA PHE A 153 2.34 16.80 -21.32
C PHE A 153 3.80 17.15 -21.48
N ILE A 154 4.63 16.15 -21.75
CA ILE A 154 6.08 16.35 -21.89
C ILE A 154 6.53 16.34 -23.35
N ASP A 155 5.67 15.85 -24.25
CA ASP A 155 5.87 15.78 -25.69
C ASP A 155 5.07 16.86 -26.45
N ARG A 156 4.47 17.81 -25.73
CA ARG A 156 3.73 18.95 -26.28
C ARG A 156 4.27 20.26 -25.74
N ARG A 157 4.34 21.27 -26.61
CA ARG A 157 4.61 22.64 -26.19
C ARG A 157 3.37 23.27 -25.58
N TYR A 158 3.59 24.26 -24.73
CA TYR A 158 2.55 25.05 -24.11
C TYR A 158 2.48 26.46 -24.68
N ALA A 159 1.30 27.05 -24.61
CA ALA A 159 1.02 28.44 -24.95
C ALA A 159 0.31 29.12 -23.77
N TRP A 160 0.57 30.42 -23.60
CA TRP A 160 -0.06 31.22 -22.56
C TRP A 160 -1.13 32.14 -23.15
N HIS A 161 -2.37 31.92 -22.74
CA HIS A 161 -3.49 32.77 -23.14
C HIS A 161 -3.54 34.01 -22.25
N ARG A 162 -2.91 35.10 -22.69
CA ARG A 162 -2.82 36.37 -21.93
C ARG A 162 -4.15 36.95 -21.47
N LYS A 163 -5.23 36.76 -22.24
CA LYS A 163 -6.56 37.29 -21.89
C LYS A 163 -7.24 36.52 -20.76
N THR A 164 -7.10 35.19 -20.75
CA THR A 164 -7.73 34.33 -19.75
C THR A 164 -6.80 34.05 -18.58
N GLY A 165 -5.49 34.34 -18.71
CA GLY A 165 -4.49 34.00 -17.71
C GLY A 165 -4.32 32.49 -17.55
N ARG A 166 -4.51 31.72 -18.63
CA ARG A 166 -4.49 30.25 -18.61
C ARG A 166 -3.40 29.67 -19.49
N LEU A 167 -2.88 28.54 -19.02
CA LEU A 167 -1.96 27.69 -19.74
C LEU A 167 -2.76 26.72 -20.63
N ALA A 168 -2.38 26.60 -21.90
CA ALA A 168 -2.96 25.63 -22.83
C ALA A 168 -1.87 24.95 -23.65
N LEU A 169 -2.23 23.88 -24.35
CA LEU A 169 -1.32 23.24 -25.29
C LEU A 169 -1.22 24.07 -26.58
N ALA A 170 -0.01 24.20 -27.11
CA ALA A 170 0.22 24.77 -28.41
C ALA A 170 -0.39 23.88 -29.52
N ALA A 171 -0.87 24.53 -30.57
CA ALA A 171 -1.45 23.85 -31.73
C ALA A 171 -0.41 22.95 -32.41
N ARG A 172 -0.80 21.71 -32.77
CA ARG A 172 0.12 20.73 -33.39
C ARG A 172 0.73 21.26 -34.70
N GLY A 173 -0.05 21.95 -35.53
CA GLY A 173 0.40 22.53 -36.80
C GLY A 173 1.36 23.72 -36.69
N ALA A 174 1.58 24.27 -35.49
CA ALA A 174 2.48 25.39 -35.24
C ALA A 174 3.74 24.97 -34.45
N GLY A 175 4.22 23.73 -34.67
CA GLY A 175 5.36 23.18 -33.92
C GLY A 175 5.02 22.81 -32.47
N GLY A 176 3.74 22.59 -32.16
CA GLY A 176 3.27 22.27 -30.81
C GLY A 176 3.59 20.86 -30.31
N VAL A 177 4.21 20.03 -31.14
CA VAL A 177 4.70 18.68 -30.79
C VAL A 177 6.22 18.74 -30.64
N ILE A 178 6.73 18.14 -29.57
CA ILE A 178 8.16 18.03 -29.32
C ILE A 178 8.60 16.67 -29.86
N THR A 179 9.47 16.69 -30.88
CA THR A 179 10.04 15.48 -31.49
C THR A 179 11.50 15.24 -31.10
N ASP A 180 12.09 16.16 -30.34
CA ASP A 180 13.42 16.00 -29.78
C ASP A 180 13.33 15.45 -28.36
N ILE A 181 14.04 14.35 -28.08
CA ILE A 181 13.95 13.63 -26.81
C ILE A 181 14.56 14.44 -25.67
N GLU A 182 15.67 15.12 -25.93
CA GLU A 182 16.37 15.88 -24.90
C GLU A 182 15.56 17.13 -24.51
N GLU A 183 14.89 17.77 -25.47
CA GLU A 183 13.92 18.83 -25.21
C GLU A 183 12.74 18.34 -24.37
N ALA A 184 12.13 17.19 -24.73
CA ALA A 184 11.02 16.62 -23.98
C ALA A 184 11.41 16.24 -22.54
N LEU A 185 12.60 15.67 -22.36
CA LEU A 185 13.16 15.35 -21.03
C LEU A 185 13.47 16.62 -20.24
N ALA A 186 14.05 17.65 -20.86
CA ALA A 186 14.29 18.92 -20.20
C ALA A 186 12.98 19.55 -19.71
N GLN A 187 11.93 19.53 -20.54
CA GLN A 187 10.61 19.98 -20.14
C GLN A 187 10.04 19.13 -18.99
N ALA A 188 10.13 17.81 -19.08
CA ALA A 188 9.70 16.91 -18.00
C ALA A 188 10.37 17.27 -16.67
N TRP A 189 11.68 17.52 -16.67
CA TRP A 189 12.42 17.86 -15.46
C TRP A 189 12.09 19.23 -14.89
N GLU A 190 11.81 20.24 -15.72
CA GLU A 190 11.30 21.53 -15.25
C GLU A 190 9.93 21.38 -14.58
N ILE A 191 9.04 20.57 -15.17
CA ILE A 191 7.73 20.27 -14.58
C ILE A 191 7.89 19.53 -13.24
N ILE A 192 8.70 18.47 -13.21
CA ILE A 192 8.87 17.59 -12.04
C ILE A 192 9.57 18.33 -10.88
N LYS A 193 10.66 19.04 -11.15
CA LYS A 193 11.52 19.61 -10.09
C LYS A 193 11.11 21.02 -9.70
N ARG A 194 10.58 21.80 -10.65
CA ARG A 194 10.35 23.24 -10.47
C ARG A 194 8.88 23.64 -10.65
N GLY A 195 8.01 22.73 -11.10
CA GLY A 195 6.57 23.02 -11.26
C GLY A 195 6.31 24.12 -12.28
N ARG A 196 7.10 24.18 -13.36
CA ARG A 196 6.97 25.22 -14.39
C ARG A 196 7.22 24.67 -15.79
N VAL A 197 6.73 25.39 -16.80
CA VAL A 197 6.92 25.07 -18.22
C VAL A 197 7.24 26.33 -19.02
N ASN A 198 7.99 26.15 -20.10
CA ASN A 198 8.33 27.24 -21.01
C ASN A 198 7.23 27.41 -22.08
N VAL A 199 6.67 28.62 -22.18
CA VAL A 199 5.64 28.96 -23.17
C VAL A 199 6.16 29.82 -24.33
N SER A 200 7.46 30.17 -24.34
CA SER A 200 8.02 31.04 -25.39
C SER A 200 8.27 30.33 -26.72
N GLY A 201 8.32 28.99 -26.71
CA GLY A 201 8.75 28.20 -27.86
C GLY A 201 10.26 28.27 -28.14
N SER A 202 11.06 28.94 -27.29
CA SER A 202 12.51 29.05 -27.44
C SER A 202 13.23 28.76 -26.12
N PRO A 203 14.11 27.74 -26.07
CA PRO A 203 14.95 27.48 -24.90
C PRO A 203 15.91 28.64 -24.56
N ALA A 204 16.33 29.42 -25.57
CA ALA A 204 17.28 30.53 -25.39
C ALA A 204 16.67 31.75 -24.68
N LYS A 205 15.34 31.91 -24.77
CA LYS A 205 14.59 33.00 -24.12
C LYS A 205 13.33 32.42 -23.50
N PRO A 206 13.44 31.71 -22.37
CA PRO A 206 12.29 31.04 -21.79
C PRO A 206 11.31 32.06 -21.19
N ASP A 207 10.02 31.82 -21.40
CA ASP A 207 8.91 32.46 -20.67
C ASP A 207 8.30 31.40 -19.75
N TRP A 208 8.64 31.42 -18.47
CA TRP A 208 8.22 30.39 -17.52
C TRP A 208 6.80 30.66 -16.99
N ARG A 209 5.97 29.63 -16.99
CA ARG A 209 4.64 29.62 -16.35
C ARG A 209 4.53 28.45 -15.39
N ASP A 210 3.85 28.67 -14.27
CA ASP A 210 3.64 27.63 -13.27
C ASP A 210 2.69 26.55 -13.81
N ILE A 211 2.95 25.31 -13.43
CA ILE A 211 2.12 24.15 -13.75
C ILE A 211 2.17 23.16 -12.58
N LYS A 212 1.01 22.64 -12.20
CA LYS A 212 0.89 21.59 -11.20
C LYS A 212 0.59 20.26 -11.88
N ALA A 213 1.39 19.25 -11.57
CA ALA A 213 1.27 17.92 -12.17
C ALA A 213 1.37 16.82 -11.11
N ASP A 214 0.44 15.87 -11.15
CA ASP A 214 0.56 14.55 -10.52
C ASP A 214 1.03 13.49 -11.52
N THR A 215 0.81 13.74 -12.82
CA THR A 215 1.16 12.85 -13.91
C THR A 215 1.82 13.59 -15.07
N VAL A 216 2.68 12.88 -15.80
CA VAL A 216 3.27 13.33 -17.06
C VAL A 216 2.85 12.38 -18.16
N CYS A 217 2.26 12.92 -19.23
CA CYS A 217 1.68 12.20 -20.35
C CYS A 217 2.65 12.14 -21.53
N ILE A 218 2.73 10.95 -22.13
CA ILE A 218 3.38 10.68 -23.42
C ILE A 218 2.30 10.17 -24.36
N HIS A 219 2.18 10.70 -25.58
CA HIS A 219 1.30 10.13 -26.59
C HIS A 219 2.00 8.97 -27.27
N SER A 220 1.36 7.79 -27.34
CA SER A 220 1.96 6.62 -27.99
C SER A 220 2.13 6.81 -29.49
N ASP A 221 1.35 7.67 -30.15
CA ASP A 221 1.48 7.99 -31.57
C ASP A 221 2.76 8.78 -31.92
N SER A 222 3.50 9.26 -30.92
CA SER A 222 4.75 9.98 -31.11
C SER A 222 5.92 9.04 -31.50
N PRO A 223 6.75 9.38 -32.50
CA PRO A 223 7.90 8.55 -32.89
C PRO A 223 8.96 8.44 -31.79
N ILE A 224 8.96 9.36 -30.82
CA ILE A 224 9.90 9.34 -29.68
C ILE A 224 9.33 8.69 -28.42
N ALA A 225 8.07 8.23 -28.43
CA ALA A 225 7.33 7.87 -27.23
C ALA A 225 8.06 6.84 -26.36
N LEU A 226 8.57 5.77 -26.98
CA LEU A 226 9.19 4.67 -26.26
C LEU A 226 10.54 5.03 -25.66
N GLU A 227 11.43 5.65 -26.44
CA GLU A 227 12.75 6.08 -25.92
C GLU A 227 12.59 7.16 -24.84
N LEU A 228 11.65 8.09 -25.03
CA LEU A 228 11.31 9.09 -24.01
C LEU A 228 10.81 8.43 -22.72
N ALA A 229 9.93 7.43 -22.80
CA ALA A 229 9.44 6.69 -21.64
C ALA A 229 10.56 5.92 -20.92
N ASP A 230 11.46 5.28 -21.66
CA ASP A 230 12.63 4.57 -21.11
C ASP A 230 13.56 5.54 -20.34
N LYS A 231 13.99 6.63 -20.98
CA LYS A 231 14.88 7.62 -20.36
C LYS A 231 14.23 8.33 -19.18
N LEU A 232 12.94 8.70 -19.29
CA LEU A 232 12.22 9.33 -18.19
C LEU A 232 12.06 8.38 -17.01
N ARG A 233 11.81 7.09 -17.26
CA ARG A 233 11.66 6.10 -16.19
C ARG A 233 12.97 5.93 -15.42
N ALA A 234 14.07 5.67 -16.14
CA ALA A 234 15.40 5.56 -15.54
C ALA A 234 15.78 6.84 -14.77
N GLY A 235 15.45 8.00 -15.35
CA GLY A 235 15.66 9.30 -14.74
C GLY A 235 14.86 9.50 -13.45
N LEU A 236 13.57 9.13 -13.42
CA LEU A 236 12.73 9.19 -12.22
C LEU A 236 13.26 8.26 -11.13
N ASP A 237 13.62 7.01 -11.47
CA ASP A 237 14.19 6.06 -10.52
C ASP A 237 15.51 6.62 -9.92
N ALA A 238 16.37 7.24 -10.74
CA ALA A 238 17.60 7.91 -10.27
C ALA A 238 17.32 9.17 -9.43
N TYR A 239 16.32 9.98 -9.81
CA TYR A 239 15.92 11.17 -9.07
C TYR A 239 15.33 10.81 -7.71
N GLU A 240 14.53 9.75 -7.62
CA GLU A 240 14.00 9.21 -6.37
C GLU A 240 15.14 8.73 -5.45
N LYS A 241 16.11 8.00 -6.02
CA LYS A 241 17.34 7.59 -5.32
C LYS A 241 18.12 8.80 -4.79
N ALA A 242 18.35 9.82 -5.61
CA ALA A 242 19.11 11.03 -5.26
C ALA A 242 18.36 11.98 -4.30
N ALA A 243 17.02 12.00 -4.34
CA ALA A 243 16.19 12.79 -3.45
C ALA A 243 16.02 12.18 -2.05
N GLY A 244 16.79 11.14 -1.73
CA GLY A 244 16.74 10.43 -0.45
C GLY A 244 15.44 9.65 -0.24
N ILE A 245 14.68 9.38 -1.29
CA ILE A 245 13.55 8.43 -1.25
C ILE A 245 14.17 7.04 -1.43
N GLN A 246 14.94 6.61 -0.44
CA GLN A 246 15.52 5.28 -0.38
C GLN A 246 14.47 4.32 0.17
N GLY A 247 14.01 3.41 -0.67
CA GLY A 247 13.28 2.23 -0.26
C GLY A 247 14.03 1.00 -0.75
N ASN A 248 14.25 0.03 0.13
CA ASN A 248 14.82 -1.26 -0.26
C ASN A 248 13.81 -2.11 -1.04
N ILE A 249 12.52 -1.77 -0.92
CA ILE A 249 11.40 -2.48 -1.52
C ILE A 249 10.35 -1.50 -2.07
N ARG A 250 9.54 -1.95 -3.01
CA ARG A 250 8.37 -1.27 -3.56
C ARG A 250 7.13 -2.14 -3.39
N LEU A 251 6.03 -1.57 -2.91
CA LEU A 251 4.74 -2.26 -2.90
C LEU A 251 4.08 -2.10 -4.27
N VAL A 252 4.04 -3.18 -5.05
CA VAL A 252 3.42 -3.23 -6.39
C VAL A 252 1.90 -3.25 -6.28
N LYS A 253 1.39 -4.08 -5.37
CA LYS A 253 -0.03 -4.10 -4.97
C LYS A 253 -0.11 -3.82 -3.48
N LEU A 254 -1.03 -2.95 -3.11
CA LEU A 254 -1.27 -2.60 -1.72
C LEU A 254 -2.09 -3.69 -1.05
N GLY A 255 -1.60 -4.19 0.08
CA GLY A 255 -2.36 -4.92 1.07
C GLY A 255 -2.67 -4.02 2.29
N MET A 256 -3.19 -4.62 3.35
CA MET A 256 -3.26 -3.96 4.67
C MET A 256 -1.93 -4.18 5.39
N CYS A 257 -0.98 -3.29 5.18
CA CYS A 257 0.34 -3.37 5.77
C CYS A 257 0.87 -1.98 6.13
N GLY A 258 1.80 -1.92 7.07
CA GLY A 258 2.45 -0.67 7.47
C GLY A 258 3.80 -0.93 8.11
N SER A 259 4.61 0.13 8.20
CA SER A 259 5.87 0.06 8.96
C SER A 259 5.57 -0.12 10.45
N ALA A 260 6.26 -1.05 11.09
CA ALA A 260 6.22 -1.25 12.53
C ALA A 260 7.63 -1.34 13.11
N CYS A 261 7.80 -0.84 14.32
CA CYS A 261 9.00 -0.96 15.13
C CYS A 261 8.59 -1.36 16.57
N LEU A 262 9.55 -1.43 17.49
CA LEU A 262 9.21 -1.69 18.89
C LEU A 262 8.38 -0.54 19.51
N PRO A 263 7.46 -0.85 20.44
CA PRO A 263 6.67 0.16 21.12
C PRO A 263 7.55 1.18 21.86
N VAL A 264 7.14 2.44 21.85
CA VAL A 264 7.88 3.53 22.50
C VAL A 264 7.25 3.85 23.86
N TYR A 265 7.88 3.33 24.91
CA TYR A 265 7.47 3.60 26.29
C TYR A 265 8.07 4.91 26.84
N GLY A 266 7.47 5.45 27.91
CA GLY A 266 7.94 6.64 28.64
C GLY A 266 7.11 7.91 28.43
N ARG A 267 6.16 7.91 27.48
CA ARG A 267 5.31 9.08 27.15
C ARG A 267 3.84 8.93 27.56
N GLN A 268 3.50 7.83 28.23
CA GLN A 268 2.11 7.50 28.58
C GLN A 268 1.50 8.49 29.57
N HIS A 269 2.33 9.11 30.42
CA HIS A 269 1.91 10.18 31.32
C HIS A 269 1.42 11.44 30.57
N LEU A 270 1.75 11.58 29.28
CA LEU A 270 1.26 12.66 28.39
C LEU A 270 0.06 12.23 27.55
N GLY A 271 -0.51 11.04 27.78
CA GLY A 271 -1.61 10.51 26.97
C GLY A 271 -1.18 9.85 25.65
N VAL A 272 0.13 9.65 25.43
CA VAL A 272 0.63 9.04 24.19
C VAL A 272 0.70 7.51 24.33
N SER A 273 -0.01 6.80 23.45
CA SER A 273 0.01 5.34 23.37
C SER A 273 1.40 4.81 22.94
N PRO A 274 1.84 3.63 23.42
CA PRO A 274 3.13 3.04 23.00
C PRO A 274 3.23 2.75 21.50
N GLY A 275 2.13 2.34 20.88
CA GLY A 275 2.09 1.92 19.47
C GLY A 275 3.04 0.75 19.18
N GLY A 276 3.62 0.72 17.98
CA GLY A 276 4.58 -0.29 17.57
C GLY A 276 3.95 -1.59 17.04
N ALA A 277 4.78 -2.61 16.90
CA ALA A 277 4.40 -3.92 16.38
C ALA A 277 3.45 -4.66 17.33
N MET A 278 2.39 -5.26 16.77
CA MET A 278 1.43 -6.04 17.55
C MET A 278 2.05 -7.30 18.16
N ASP A 279 2.90 -7.99 17.39
CA ASP A 279 3.72 -9.13 17.80
C ASP A 279 5.20 -8.72 17.75
N CYS A 280 5.69 -8.21 18.88
CA CYS A 280 7.07 -7.75 19.01
C CYS A 280 8.08 -8.89 18.91
N PHE A 281 7.71 -10.12 19.30
CA PHE A 281 8.61 -11.26 19.20
C PHE A 281 8.93 -11.57 17.74
N SER A 282 7.90 -11.67 16.88
CA SER A 282 8.11 -11.99 15.47
C SER A 282 8.94 -10.93 14.75
N LEU A 283 8.71 -9.65 15.06
CA LEU A 283 9.54 -8.54 14.56
C LEU A 283 11.00 -8.70 15.00
N ARG A 284 11.25 -8.88 16.31
CA ARG A 284 12.60 -9.03 16.86
C ARG A 284 13.31 -10.23 16.27
N ARG A 285 12.63 -11.37 16.20
CA ARG A 285 13.13 -12.60 15.60
C ARG A 285 13.58 -12.38 14.15
N GLY A 286 12.74 -11.78 13.32
CA GLY A 286 13.07 -11.52 11.92
C GLY A 286 14.28 -10.59 11.75
N ASN A 287 14.36 -9.54 12.57
CA ASN A 287 15.52 -8.65 12.57
C ASN A 287 16.81 -9.34 13.03
N LEU A 288 16.76 -10.11 14.12
CA LEU A 288 17.90 -10.86 14.64
C LEU A 288 18.43 -11.89 13.63
N MET A 289 17.52 -12.59 12.92
CA MET A 289 17.90 -13.51 11.83
C MET A 289 18.65 -12.83 10.68
N LEU A 290 18.42 -11.54 10.44
CA LEU A 290 19.18 -10.78 9.46
C LEU A 290 20.42 -10.11 10.04
N GLY A 291 20.66 -10.24 11.35
CA GLY A 291 21.68 -9.50 12.09
C GLY A 291 21.43 -7.99 12.15
N ASN A 292 20.18 -7.57 12.01
CA ASN A 292 19.76 -6.19 12.26
C ASN A 292 19.65 -5.94 13.78
N PRO A 293 19.71 -4.67 14.23
CA PRO A 293 19.21 -4.31 15.56
C PRO A 293 17.78 -4.86 15.76
N GLU A 294 17.50 -5.45 16.91
CA GLU A 294 16.24 -6.19 17.15
C GLU A 294 14.98 -5.32 16.92
N GLY A 295 15.06 -4.03 17.21
CA GLY A 295 13.96 -3.08 17.06
C GLY A 295 13.89 -2.37 15.71
N SER A 296 14.69 -2.80 14.73
CA SER A 296 14.68 -2.22 13.39
C SER A 296 13.27 -2.24 12.78
N PRO A 297 12.88 -1.19 12.03
CA PRO A 297 11.58 -1.18 11.38
C PRO A 297 11.42 -2.33 10.39
N ALA A 298 10.24 -2.95 10.40
CA ALA A 298 9.84 -4.00 9.47
C ALA A 298 8.46 -3.69 8.89
N LEU A 299 8.12 -4.34 7.78
CA LEU A 299 6.76 -4.24 7.22
C LEU A 299 5.86 -5.24 7.97
N GLU A 300 4.93 -4.72 8.77
CA GLU A 300 3.88 -5.50 9.42
C GLU A 300 2.69 -5.65 8.48
N ILE A 301 2.27 -6.90 8.24
CA ILE A 301 1.34 -7.31 7.20
C ILE A 301 0.13 -8.00 7.85
N VAL A 302 -1.04 -7.37 7.69
CA VAL A 302 -2.36 -7.92 8.06
C VAL A 302 -3.08 -8.48 6.85
N SER A 303 -2.87 -7.90 5.67
CA SER A 303 -3.27 -8.48 4.38
C SER A 303 -2.12 -8.27 3.40
N PRO A 304 -1.69 -9.31 2.68
CA PRO A 304 -0.39 -9.31 2.03
C PRO A 304 -0.35 -8.37 0.83
N PRO A 305 0.68 -7.51 0.71
CA PRO A 305 0.98 -6.79 -0.52
C PRO A 305 1.71 -7.68 -1.54
N GLU A 306 1.85 -7.21 -2.78
CA GLU A 306 2.89 -7.70 -3.70
C GLU A 306 4.13 -6.82 -3.51
N ILE A 307 5.28 -7.43 -3.20
CA ILE A 307 6.52 -6.71 -2.86
C ILE A 307 7.53 -6.91 -3.99
N GLU A 308 8.10 -5.83 -4.50
CA GLU A 308 9.24 -5.84 -5.42
C GLU A 308 10.49 -5.39 -4.67
N ILE A 309 11.57 -6.15 -4.77
CA ILE A 309 12.87 -5.82 -4.18
C ILE A 309 13.56 -4.80 -5.10
N LEU A 310 14.05 -3.71 -4.51
CA LEU A 310 14.73 -2.63 -5.25
C LEU A 310 16.25 -2.65 -5.06
N THR A 311 16.72 -3.21 -3.95
CA THR A 311 18.14 -3.28 -3.61
C THR A 311 18.56 -4.71 -3.31
N GLU A 312 19.83 -5.02 -3.58
CA GLU A 312 20.40 -6.30 -3.17
C GLU A 312 20.45 -6.39 -1.65
N GLY A 313 20.22 -7.58 -1.09
CA GLY A 313 20.19 -7.78 0.35
C GLY A 313 19.64 -9.14 0.74
N ARG A 314 19.13 -9.23 1.96
CA ARG A 314 18.51 -10.43 2.52
C ARG A 314 17.18 -10.10 3.19
N PHE A 315 16.23 -11.03 3.17
CA PHE A 315 14.95 -10.87 3.84
C PHE A 315 14.50 -12.13 4.57
N VAL A 316 13.53 -11.96 5.48
CA VAL A 316 12.85 -13.07 6.17
C VAL A 316 11.39 -12.70 6.44
N LEU A 317 10.52 -13.71 6.41
CA LEU A 317 9.12 -13.61 6.83
C LEU A 317 8.93 -14.29 8.20
N THR A 318 8.36 -13.60 9.17
CA THR A 318 8.03 -14.15 10.52
C THR A 318 6.58 -13.84 10.91
N GLY A 319 6.08 -14.39 12.02
CA GLY A 319 4.70 -14.20 12.48
C GLY A 319 3.74 -15.25 11.90
N SER A 320 2.57 -14.81 11.43
CA SER A 320 1.60 -15.67 10.74
C SER A 320 2.19 -16.30 9.48
N ARG A 321 1.66 -17.46 9.08
CA ARG A 321 2.17 -18.22 7.94
C ARG A 321 1.27 -18.11 6.73
N TYR A 322 1.90 -17.81 5.60
CA TYR A 322 1.31 -17.81 4.27
C TYR A 322 1.98 -18.84 3.38
N ASP A 323 1.28 -19.23 2.32
CA ASP A 323 1.93 -19.65 1.09
C ASP A 323 2.49 -18.40 0.41
N ALA A 324 3.77 -18.10 0.69
CA ALA A 324 4.49 -16.99 0.11
C ALA A 324 5.40 -17.48 -1.01
N PHE A 325 5.48 -16.73 -2.10
CA PHE A 325 6.15 -17.15 -3.33
C PHE A 325 7.12 -16.08 -3.80
N LEU A 326 8.38 -16.47 -4.02
CA LEU A 326 9.42 -15.63 -4.60
C LEU A 326 9.56 -15.93 -6.10
N ARG A 327 9.41 -14.89 -6.91
CA ARG A 327 9.75 -14.92 -8.33
C ARG A 327 11.03 -14.10 -8.52
N ARG A 328 12.06 -14.74 -9.08
CA ARG A 328 13.30 -14.04 -9.40
C ARG A 328 13.08 -13.01 -10.51
N GLY A 329 13.70 -11.83 -10.34
CA GLY A 329 13.74 -10.82 -11.39
C GLY A 329 14.47 -11.36 -12.64
N PRO A 330 14.27 -10.75 -13.83
CA PRO A 330 15.03 -11.12 -15.01
C PRO A 330 16.52 -10.85 -14.75
N GLY A 331 17.29 -11.89 -14.43
CA GLY A 331 18.74 -11.80 -14.39
C GLY A 331 19.27 -11.56 -15.80
N GLU A 332 20.33 -10.77 -15.95
CA GLU A 332 21.17 -10.93 -17.13
C GLU A 332 21.68 -12.37 -17.12
N PRO A 333 21.42 -13.18 -18.16
CA PRO A 333 21.96 -14.53 -18.20
C PRO A 333 23.49 -14.41 -18.26
N GLU A 334 24.19 -15.08 -17.34
CA GLU A 334 25.66 -15.08 -17.29
C GLU A 334 26.31 -15.61 -18.57
N GLN A 335 25.56 -16.20 -19.50
CA GLN A 335 26.01 -16.55 -20.85
C GLN A 335 24.89 -16.36 -21.90
N PRO A 336 25.20 -15.84 -23.10
CA PRO A 336 24.22 -15.77 -24.18
C PRO A 336 23.90 -17.19 -24.68
N LEU A 337 22.69 -17.67 -24.37
CA LEU A 337 22.17 -18.92 -24.92
C LEU A 337 21.96 -18.76 -26.43
N ARG A 338 22.86 -19.34 -27.22
CA ARG A 338 22.65 -19.55 -28.66
C ARG A 338 21.62 -20.67 -28.87
N GLY A 339 20.57 -20.36 -29.63
CA GLY A 339 19.65 -21.36 -30.19
C GLY A 339 18.19 -21.14 -29.81
N HIS A 340 17.29 -21.49 -30.74
CA HIS A 340 15.85 -21.26 -30.75
C HIS A 340 15.03 -21.93 -29.62
N ARG A 341 15.38 -21.68 -28.35
CA ARG A 341 14.57 -22.05 -27.17
C ARG A 341 14.37 -20.84 -26.24
N CYS A 342 13.88 -19.73 -26.79
CA CYS A 342 13.49 -18.53 -26.02
C CYS A 342 12.01 -18.55 -25.55
N ARG A 343 11.40 -19.73 -25.33
CA ARG A 343 9.96 -19.80 -25.01
C ARG A 343 9.58 -20.22 -23.59
N GLU A 344 10.50 -20.65 -22.73
CA GLU A 344 10.15 -21.17 -21.39
C GLU A 344 11.23 -20.91 -20.32
N LEU A 345 11.54 -19.65 -20.03
CA LEU A 345 12.31 -19.29 -18.82
C LEU A 345 11.54 -18.25 -18.00
N TYR A 346 10.30 -18.58 -17.66
CA TYR A 346 9.70 -18.08 -16.43
C TYR A 346 9.85 -19.22 -15.43
N GLU A 347 10.90 -19.17 -14.62
CA GLU A 347 11.06 -20.12 -13.52
C GLU A 347 9.76 -20.15 -12.68
N ARG A 348 9.32 -21.36 -12.32
CA ARG A 348 8.21 -21.51 -11.39
C ARG A 348 8.57 -20.76 -10.10
N PRO A 349 7.65 -19.97 -9.53
CA PRO A 349 7.96 -19.24 -8.31
C PRO A 349 8.33 -20.20 -7.18
N GLU A 350 9.37 -19.87 -6.44
CA GLU A 350 9.87 -20.60 -5.28
C GLU A 350 8.92 -20.40 -4.10
N LEU A 351 8.42 -21.48 -3.50
CA LEU A 351 7.64 -21.41 -2.26
C LEU A 351 8.58 -21.10 -1.10
N LEU A 352 8.29 -20.02 -0.37
CA LEU A 352 9.06 -19.55 0.77
C LEU A 352 8.61 -20.24 2.05
N GLU A 353 9.56 -20.82 2.76
CA GLU A 353 9.45 -21.17 4.16
C GLU A 353 9.59 -19.92 5.03
N HIS A 354 8.61 -19.67 5.89
CA HIS A 354 8.70 -18.62 6.91
C HIS A 354 9.77 -18.98 7.95
N SER A 355 10.39 -17.96 8.55
CA SER A 355 11.52 -18.08 9.48
C SER A 355 12.77 -18.70 8.85
N ARG A 356 12.98 -18.47 7.55
CA ARG A 356 14.22 -18.75 6.81
C ARG A 356 14.71 -17.48 6.12
N VAL A 357 16.02 -17.28 6.10
CA VAL A 357 16.64 -16.11 5.45
C VAL A 357 16.82 -16.41 3.95
N TYR A 358 16.44 -15.44 3.12
CA TYR A 358 16.57 -15.51 1.67
C TYR A 358 17.41 -14.36 1.14
N GLU A 359 18.25 -14.65 0.15
CA GLU A 359 18.92 -13.62 -0.66
C GLU A 359 17.91 -12.92 -1.56
N ALA A 360 18.06 -11.60 -1.67
CA ALA A 360 17.18 -10.69 -2.38
C ALA A 360 17.98 -9.95 -3.44
N ARG A 361 17.49 -9.96 -4.69
CA ARG A 361 18.09 -9.22 -5.80
C ARG A 361 17.13 -8.15 -6.32
N PRO A 362 17.62 -7.01 -6.83
CA PRO A 362 16.76 -6.03 -7.49
C PRO A 362 15.91 -6.68 -8.58
N GLY A 363 14.61 -6.41 -8.56
CA GLY A 363 13.63 -6.99 -9.48
C GLY A 363 12.98 -8.29 -8.99
N ASP A 364 13.46 -8.91 -7.92
CA ASP A 364 12.78 -10.03 -7.27
C ASP A 364 11.39 -9.59 -6.78
N ARG A 365 10.39 -10.49 -6.87
CA ARG A 365 9.02 -10.22 -6.47
C ARG A 365 8.48 -11.28 -5.53
N LEU A 366 7.88 -10.83 -4.43
CA LEU A 366 7.16 -11.67 -3.49
C LEU A 366 5.65 -11.51 -3.68
N THR A 367 4.97 -12.64 -3.73
CA THR A 367 3.51 -12.76 -3.77
C THR A 367 3.05 -13.71 -2.66
N PHE A 368 1.80 -13.60 -2.26
CA PHE A 368 1.23 -14.40 -1.17
C PHE A 368 -0.12 -14.94 -1.62
N ASP A 369 -0.46 -16.14 -1.15
CA ASP A 369 -1.74 -16.79 -1.41
C ASP A 369 -2.45 -17.13 -0.09
N ALA A 370 -2.75 -18.41 0.16
CA ALA A 370 -3.50 -18.83 1.34
C ALA A 370 -2.75 -18.53 2.64
N ARG A 371 -3.48 -18.05 3.65
CA ARG A 371 -3.00 -17.98 5.03
C ARG A 371 -3.33 -19.29 5.74
N HIS A 372 -2.32 -19.91 6.36
CA HIS A 372 -2.50 -21.14 7.13
C HIS A 372 -2.97 -20.85 8.56
N TYR A 373 -2.35 -19.90 9.24
CA TYR A 373 -2.69 -19.52 10.62
C TYR A 373 -2.22 -18.10 10.94
N GLY A 374 -2.74 -17.55 12.04
CA GLY A 374 -2.32 -16.26 12.60
C GLY A 374 -2.96 -15.05 11.91
N MET A 375 -2.50 -13.85 12.27
CA MET A 375 -3.00 -12.58 11.72
C MET A 375 -1.91 -11.66 11.19
N TYR A 376 -0.79 -11.52 11.89
CA TYR A 376 0.26 -10.54 11.55
C TYR A 376 1.54 -11.25 11.08
N THR A 377 1.96 -10.98 9.84
CA THR A 377 3.26 -11.39 9.28
C THR A 377 4.21 -10.18 9.31
N TYR A 378 5.50 -10.40 9.52
CA TYR A 378 6.52 -9.37 9.41
C TYR A 378 7.47 -9.72 8.27
N PHE A 379 7.67 -8.77 7.36
CA PHE A 379 8.75 -8.81 6.37
C PHE A 379 9.90 -7.93 6.87
N CYS A 380 10.99 -8.57 7.26
CA CYS A 380 12.24 -7.91 7.66
C CYS A 380 13.21 -7.94 6.48
N PHE A 381 14.02 -6.89 6.34
CA PHE A 381 14.98 -6.75 5.24
C PHE A 381 16.30 -6.14 5.71
N ARG A 382 17.41 -6.55 5.10
CA ARG A 382 18.75 -5.97 5.29
C ARG A 382 19.44 -5.83 3.93
N GLY A 383 19.78 -4.60 3.53
CA GLY A 383 20.52 -4.35 2.28
C GLY A 383 21.98 -4.82 2.35
N SER A 384 22.60 -5.06 1.19
CA SER A 384 24.01 -5.44 1.05
C SER A 384 24.98 -4.28 1.30
N GLU A 385 24.56 -3.04 1.03
CA GLU A 385 25.30 -1.85 1.46
C GLU A 385 25.19 -1.73 2.99
N ALA A 386 26.29 -2.00 3.69
CA ALA A 386 26.41 -1.73 5.10
C ALA A 386 26.01 -0.27 5.35
N VAL A 387 24.88 -0.05 6.03
CA VAL A 387 24.58 1.26 6.61
C VAL A 387 25.72 1.53 7.58
N PRO A 388 26.57 2.56 7.37
CA PRO A 388 27.67 2.81 8.28
C PRO A 388 27.10 3.08 9.68
N ASP A 389 27.69 2.44 10.70
CA ASP A 389 27.34 2.60 12.13
C ASP A 389 27.38 4.07 12.63
N GLN A 390 27.82 5.02 11.80
CA GLN A 390 27.92 6.44 12.14
C GLN A 390 26.60 7.23 12.07
N VAL A 391 25.48 6.66 11.61
CA VAL A 391 24.17 7.37 11.60
C VAL A 391 23.46 7.31 12.96
N PHE A 392 23.88 6.46 13.90
CA PHE A 392 23.30 6.35 15.25
C PHE A 392 24.14 6.98 16.37
N LYS A 393 25.04 7.92 16.06
CA LYS A 393 25.57 8.88 17.06
C LYS A 393 24.76 10.19 17.02
N GLY A 394 23.45 10.08 17.25
CA GLY A 394 22.53 11.20 17.41
C GLY A 394 21.69 11.02 18.67
N LYS A 395 22.14 11.62 19.77
CA LYS A 395 21.45 11.92 21.05
C LYS A 395 20.39 10.91 21.54
N ARG A 396 20.74 10.21 22.63
CA ARG A 396 19.75 9.74 23.60
C ARG A 396 18.93 10.96 24.05
N GLY A 397 17.63 10.98 23.74
CA GLY A 397 16.71 12.00 24.21
C GLY A 397 16.41 13.09 23.17
N SER A 398 15.11 13.40 23.09
CA SER A 398 14.44 14.45 22.30
C SER A 398 14.54 14.35 20.77
N GLU A 399 13.35 14.36 20.16
CA GLU A 399 13.02 14.42 18.73
C GLU A 399 12.74 13.08 18.05
N ALA A 400 11.56 13.03 17.44
CA ALA A 400 11.06 11.92 16.65
C ALA A 400 12.06 11.58 15.53
N VAL A 401 12.39 10.30 15.38
CA VAL A 401 12.97 9.80 14.14
C VAL A 401 12.01 10.20 13.02
N PRO A 402 12.41 11.03 12.04
CA PRO A 402 11.50 11.45 10.99
C PRO A 402 11.06 10.22 10.17
N ASP A 403 9.76 10.14 9.85
CA ASP A 403 9.08 9.21 8.93
C ASP A 403 9.67 9.19 7.49
N GLN A 404 10.98 9.07 7.32
CA GLN A 404 11.65 9.29 6.02
C GLN A 404 11.89 8.03 5.19
N VAL A 405 11.59 6.83 5.70
CA VAL A 405 11.69 5.59 4.91
C VAL A 405 10.38 5.23 4.19
N PHE A 406 9.27 5.87 4.55
CA PHE A 406 7.97 5.65 3.90
C PHE A 406 7.30 7.00 3.58
N LYS A 407 7.67 7.65 2.48
CA LYS A 407 6.90 8.79 1.93
C LYS A 407 5.61 8.31 1.25
N GLY A 408 4.69 7.75 2.03
CA GLY A 408 3.26 8.00 1.88
C GLY A 408 2.93 9.33 2.54
N LYS A 409 2.17 10.21 1.86
CA LYS A 409 1.92 11.59 2.29
C LYS A 409 1.51 11.71 3.77
N ARG A 410 2.08 12.69 4.48
CA ARG A 410 1.47 13.25 5.69
C ARG A 410 0.08 13.77 5.34
N GLY A 411 -0.90 13.40 6.16
CA GLY A 411 -2.26 13.94 6.10
C GLY A 411 -3.27 13.00 5.47
N SER A 412 -3.63 11.94 6.17
CA SER A 412 -5.02 11.69 6.55
C SER A 412 -5.02 10.57 7.57
N GLU A 413 -5.23 10.98 8.82
CA GLU A 413 -6.05 10.30 9.85
C GLU A 413 -5.84 8.80 10.07
N ALA A 414 -5.84 8.42 11.36
CA ALA A 414 -6.32 7.11 11.76
C ALA A 414 -7.52 6.74 10.86
N VAL A 415 -7.41 5.67 10.08
CA VAL A 415 -8.61 5.07 9.51
C VAL A 415 -9.42 4.67 10.74
N PRO A 416 -10.57 5.30 11.03
CA PRO A 416 -11.39 4.89 12.15
C PRO A 416 -11.72 3.43 11.92
N ASP A 417 -11.71 2.65 12.99
CA ASP A 417 -12.12 1.25 13.01
C ASP A 417 -13.37 1.04 12.16
N GLN A 418 -13.19 0.61 10.91
CA GLN A 418 -14.30 0.22 10.06
C GLN A 418 -14.68 -1.19 10.44
N VAL A 419 -15.65 -1.29 11.36
CA VAL A 419 -16.44 -2.49 11.59
C VAL A 419 -17.05 -2.93 10.24
N PHE A 420 -16.60 -4.05 9.71
CA PHE A 420 -17.21 -4.67 8.54
C PHE A 420 -18.36 -5.59 8.97
N LYS A 421 -19.57 -5.30 8.46
CA LYS A 421 -20.67 -6.26 8.40
C LYS A 421 -20.34 -7.29 7.33
N GLY A 422 -20.15 -8.55 7.74
CA GLY A 422 -19.91 -9.66 6.83
C GLY A 422 -21.07 -9.83 5.85
N LYS A 423 -20.77 -9.90 4.55
CA LYS A 423 -21.64 -10.57 3.58
C LYS A 423 -21.27 -12.05 3.56
N ARG A 424 -22.28 -12.90 3.71
CA ARG A 424 -22.19 -14.33 3.43
C ARG A 424 -21.92 -14.51 1.95
N ASP A 425 -20.75 -15.04 1.61
CA ASP A 425 -20.62 -15.84 0.40
C ASP A 425 -20.89 -17.30 0.79
N SER A 426 -22.05 -17.76 0.37
CA SER A 426 -22.45 -19.16 0.40
C SER A 426 -21.97 -19.85 -0.86
N ALA A 427 -21.00 -20.77 -0.73
CA ALA A 427 -21.04 -22.09 -1.36
C ALA A 427 -19.85 -22.97 -0.91
N GLY A 428 -20.15 -23.94 -0.04
CA GLY A 428 -19.69 -25.32 -0.18
C GLY A 428 -18.19 -25.62 -0.15
N GLY A 429 -17.63 -25.69 1.05
CA GLY A 429 -16.39 -26.39 1.33
C GLY A 429 -16.18 -26.42 2.84
N GLY A 430 -16.43 -27.56 3.49
CA GLY A 430 -16.23 -27.72 4.92
C GLY A 430 -14.76 -27.51 5.27
N HIS A 431 -14.41 -26.31 5.71
CA HIS A 431 -13.09 -26.05 6.28
C HIS A 431 -13.19 -26.22 7.79
N ALA A 432 -12.46 -27.22 8.24
CA ALA A 432 -12.26 -27.59 9.62
C ALA A 432 -11.99 -26.35 10.47
N GLN A 433 -12.51 -26.38 11.70
CA GLN A 433 -12.21 -25.41 12.73
C GLN A 433 -10.68 -25.24 12.79
N THR A 434 -10.16 -24.13 12.29
CA THR A 434 -8.75 -23.79 12.39
C THR A 434 -8.46 -23.49 13.85
N GLU A 435 -7.99 -24.51 14.56
CA GLU A 435 -7.16 -24.32 15.74
C GLU A 435 -6.08 -23.31 15.37
N ALA A 436 -5.96 -22.21 16.11
CA ALA A 436 -4.72 -21.46 16.04
C ALA A 436 -3.65 -22.32 16.69
N VAL A 437 -2.95 -23.10 15.87
CA VAL A 437 -1.77 -23.82 16.33
C VAL A 437 -0.58 -22.89 16.14
N PRO A 438 -0.04 -22.30 17.22
CA PRO A 438 0.72 -21.07 17.19
C PRO A 438 2.20 -21.38 17.45
N PHE A 439 2.99 -20.34 17.63
CA PHE A 439 4.26 -20.29 18.35
C PHE A 439 4.74 -21.45 19.25
N SER A 440 3.88 -22.27 19.87
CA SER A 440 4.26 -23.34 20.81
C SER A 440 5.16 -24.42 20.20
N ALA A 441 5.10 -24.65 18.89
CA ALA A 441 6.02 -25.55 18.20
C ALA A 441 7.46 -25.00 18.09
N VAL A 442 7.67 -23.69 18.32
CA VAL A 442 8.94 -22.98 18.05
C VAL A 442 9.53 -22.34 19.32
N SER A 443 8.89 -22.52 20.47
CA SER A 443 9.15 -21.72 21.66
C SER A 443 8.82 -22.47 22.95
N GLY A 444 9.84 -22.72 23.77
CA GLY A 444 9.72 -23.44 25.04
C GLY A 444 9.07 -22.68 26.19
N TRP A 445 8.76 -21.38 26.03
CA TRP A 445 8.17 -20.57 27.11
C TRP A 445 6.65 -20.48 27.05
N THR A 446 6.01 -20.85 25.92
CA THR A 446 4.54 -20.79 25.79
C THR A 446 3.83 -21.85 26.62
N ASP A 447 2.54 -21.64 26.93
CA ASP A 447 1.74 -22.68 27.57
C ASP A 447 1.49 -23.85 26.58
N PRO A 448 1.79 -25.10 26.96
CA PRO A 448 1.69 -26.24 26.04
C PRO A 448 0.25 -26.57 25.62
N LEU A 449 -0.76 -26.05 26.32
CA LEU A 449 -2.18 -26.17 25.96
C LEU A 449 -2.67 -24.96 25.14
N GLY A 450 -1.77 -24.05 24.73
CA GLY A 450 -2.11 -22.87 23.93
C GLY A 450 -2.87 -21.78 24.69
N ARG A 451 -2.89 -21.82 26.03
CA ARG A 451 -3.60 -20.84 26.87
C ARG A 451 -2.80 -19.56 27.03
N ILE A 452 -3.49 -18.43 27.14
CA ILE A 452 -2.91 -17.13 27.47
C ILE A 452 -2.84 -16.97 28.99
N ARG A 453 -1.64 -16.73 29.53
CA ARG A 453 -1.44 -16.64 30.98
C ARG A 453 -1.66 -15.22 31.50
N VAL A 454 -2.34 -15.12 32.63
CA VAL A 454 -2.71 -13.86 33.27
C VAL A 454 -2.34 -13.82 34.75
N LEU A 455 -2.11 -12.61 35.25
CA LEU A 455 -2.03 -12.28 36.67
C LEU A 455 -3.35 -11.64 37.13
N PRO A 456 -3.75 -11.81 38.40
CA PRO A 456 -4.80 -11.00 39.01
C PRO A 456 -4.51 -9.51 38.86
N GLY A 457 -5.50 -8.74 38.40
CA GLY A 457 -5.41 -7.30 38.31
C GLY A 457 -5.74 -6.61 39.65
N PRO A 458 -5.58 -5.28 39.74
CA PRO A 458 -5.85 -4.54 40.98
C PRO A 458 -7.29 -4.69 41.48
N GLU A 459 -8.24 -4.79 40.55
CA GLU A 459 -9.67 -4.94 40.84
C GLU A 459 -10.14 -6.41 40.76
N TYR A 460 -9.23 -7.37 40.83
CA TYR A 460 -9.57 -8.80 40.78
C TYR A 460 -10.49 -9.24 41.94
N ALA A 461 -10.28 -8.72 43.14
CA ALA A 461 -11.04 -9.10 44.33
C ALA A 461 -12.52 -8.67 44.29
N SER A 462 -12.88 -7.81 43.35
CA SER A 462 -14.24 -7.33 43.09
C SER A 462 -15.05 -8.24 42.18
N LEU A 463 -14.42 -9.27 41.59
CA LEU A 463 -15.13 -10.31 40.85
C LEU A 463 -15.84 -11.24 41.82
N GLU A 464 -17.11 -11.53 41.57
CA GLU A 464 -17.90 -12.44 42.43
C GLU A 464 -17.41 -13.90 42.30
N ASP A 465 -17.11 -14.33 41.08
CA ASP A 465 -16.58 -15.66 40.77
C ASP A 465 -15.44 -15.54 39.73
N PRO A 466 -14.21 -15.25 40.19
CA PRO A 466 -13.07 -15.11 39.28
C PRO A 466 -12.66 -16.42 38.60
N GLY A 467 -12.95 -17.58 39.23
CA GLY A 467 -12.59 -18.91 38.69
C GLY A 467 -13.22 -19.17 37.34
N ARG A 468 -14.45 -18.67 37.16
CA ARG A 468 -15.22 -18.70 35.93
C ARG A 468 -14.47 -18.15 34.70
N PHE A 469 -13.57 -17.17 34.85
CA PHE A 469 -12.78 -16.66 33.73
C PHE A 469 -11.92 -17.74 33.07
N PHE A 470 -11.53 -18.78 33.81
CA PHE A 470 -10.69 -19.88 33.34
C PHE A 470 -11.50 -21.09 32.86
N GLU A 471 -12.77 -21.20 33.27
CA GLU A 471 -13.66 -22.31 32.95
C GLU A 471 -14.54 -22.03 31.72
N ILE A 472 -14.84 -20.74 31.46
CA ILE A 472 -15.70 -20.33 30.34
C ILE A 472 -14.95 -20.41 29.00
N PRO A 473 -15.64 -20.87 27.93
CA PRO A 473 -15.12 -20.75 26.57
C PRO A 473 -15.23 -19.29 26.10
N TRP A 474 -14.10 -18.60 26.03
CA TRP A 474 -14.04 -17.26 25.45
C TRP A 474 -13.83 -17.33 23.94
N ARG A 475 -14.42 -16.36 23.23
CA ARG A 475 -14.17 -16.12 21.82
C ARG A 475 -13.80 -14.67 21.58
N THR A 476 -12.83 -14.44 20.71
CA THR A 476 -12.56 -13.10 20.18
C THR A 476 -13.75 -12.63 19.32
N THR A 477 -14.01 -11.32 19.31
CA THR A 477 -15.13 -10.76 18.52
C THR A 477 -14.65 -10.01 17.28
N PHE A 478 -15.56 -9.69 16.36
CA PHE A 478 -15.28 -8.83 15.21
C PHE A 478 -15.07 -7.35 15.55
N LYS A 479 -15.25 -6.96 16.83
CA LYS A 479 -15.02 -5.60 17.32
C LYS A 479 -13.61 -5.43 17.92
N MET A 480 -12.65 -6.25 17.48
CA MET A 480 -11.25 -6.14 17.88
C MET A 480 -10.46 -5.32 16.88
N ASP A 481 -9.49 -4.57 17.38
CA ASP A 481 -8.58 -3.71 16.61
C ASP A 481 -7.20 -3.71 17.29
N ARG A 482 -6.34 -2.73 16.95
CA ARG A 482 -5.01 -2.60 17.57
C ARG A 482 -5.04 -2.01 18.99
N MET A 483 -6.15 -1.40 19.41
CA MET A 483 -6.35 -0.86 20.74
C MET A 483 -6.80 -1.93 21.72
N GLY A 484 -7.70 -2.83 21.31
CA GLY A 484 -8.22 -3.86 22.19
C GLY A 484 -8.87 -5.07 21.52
N MET A 485 -8.80 -6.20 22.21
CA MET A 485 -9.45 -7.47 21.86
C MET A 485 -10.63 -7.70 22.79
N ARG A 486 -11.85 -7.57 22.26
CA ARG A 486 -13.08 -7.85 23.00
C ARG A 486 -13.40 -9.34 22.98
N LEU A 487 -13.77 -9.87 24.14
CA LEU A 487 -14.12 -11.27 24.35
C LEU A 487 -15.63 -11.43 24.53
N ALA A 488 -16.18 -12.48 23.93
CA ALA A 488 -17.53 -12.96 24.19
C ALA A 488 -17.47 -14.32 24.88
N GLY A 489 -18.29 -14.50 25.91
CA GLY A 489 -18.39 -15.74 26.69
C GLY A 489 -19.64 -15.71 27.54
N GLU A 490 -20.25 -16.87 27.74
CA GLU A 490 -21.46 -17.05 28.56
C GLU A 490 -21.20 -18.13 29.63
N PRO A 491 -21.70 -17.96 30.87
CA PRO A 491 -22.40 -16.77 31.38
C PRO A 491 -21.46 -15.55 31.57
N ALA A 492 -22.00 -14.34 31.54
CA ALA A 492 -21.21 -13.13 31.77
C ALA A 492 -20.48 -13.14 33.14
N LEU A 493 -19.29 -12.53 33.17
CA LEU A 493 -18.59 -12.25 34.43
C LEU A 493 -19.27 -11.09 35.17
N THR A 494 -19.42 -11.25 36.48
CA THR A 494 -20.00 -10.24 37.38
C THR A 494 -18.91 -9.63 38.27
N CYS A 495 -19.03 -8.32 38.48
CA CYS A 495 -18.13 -7.52 39.30
C CYS A 495 -18.97 -6.56 40.14
N ASP A 496 -18.63 -6.42 41.40
CA ASP A 496 -19.30 -5.51 42.35
C ASP A 496 -18.99 -4.02 42.07
N MET A 497 -18.08 -3.75 41.14
CA MET A 497 -17.71 -2.41 40.69
C MET A 497 -18.18 -2.09 39.28
N GLY A 498 -18.81 -0.92 39.14
CA GLY A 498 -19.11 -0.29 37.87
C GLY A 498 -17.95 0.56 37.34
N ASN A 499 -18.23 1.80 36.94
CA ASN A 499 -17.19 2.72 36.48
C ASN A 499 -16.30 3.18 37.65
N MET A 500 -14.99 3.21 37.41
CA MET A 500 -13.97 3.69 38.35
C MET A 500 -13.37 5.02 37.90
N ILE A 501 -12.75 5.76 38.81
CA ILE A 501 -11.87 6.88 38.46
C ILE A 501 -10.80 6.35 37.49
N SER A 502 -10.59 7.06 36.38
CA SER A 502 -9.66 6.63 35.33
C SER A 502 -8.26 6.34 35.90
N GLY A 503 -7.86 5.07 35.83
CA GLY A 503 -6.56 4.59 36.30
C GLY A 503 -5.63 4.29 35.13
N ALA A 504 -4.33 4.18 35.42
CA ALA A 504 -3.34 3.75 34.43
C ALA A 504 -3.63 2.32 33.96
N VAL A 505 -3.39 2.07 32.67
CA VAL A 505 -3.52 0.75 32.04
C VAL A 505 -2.25 0.34 31.30
N ALA A 506 -2.02 -0.96 31.19
CA ALA A 506 -0.82 -1.56 30.60
C ALA A 506 -1.17 -2.50 29.42
N ASP A 507 -0.14 -2.95 28.71
CA ASP A 507 -0.30 -3.94 27.65
C ASP A 507 -0.85 -5.21 28.29
N GLY A 508 -1.90 -5.78 27.70
CA GLY A 508 -2.53 -6.98 28.23
C GLY A 508 -3.46 -6.75 29.42
N THR A 509 -3.70 -5.50 29.85
CA THR A 509 -4.71 -5.23 30.88
C THR A 509 -6.08 -5.71 30.40
N VAL A 510 -6.74 -6.55 31.18
CA VAL A 510 -8.09 -7.06 30.93
C VAL A 510 -9.06 -6.21 31.73
N GLN A 511 -9.82 -5.36 31.04
CA GLN A 511 -10.87 -4.56 31.66
C GLN A 511 -12.21 -5.27 31.52
N LEU A 512 -13.03 -5.24 32.57
CA LEU A 512 -14.41 -5.70 32.49
C LEU A 512 -15.32 -4.50 32.17
N THR A 513 -15.86 -4.49 30.96
CA THR A 513 -16.83 -3.47 30.52
C THR A 513 -18.26 -4.03 30.65
N PRO A 514 -19.31 -3.20 30.56
CA PRO A 514 -20.69 -3.70 30.56
C PRO A 514 -20.99 -4.73 29.45
N ASP A 515 -20.26 -4.68 28.34
CA ASP A 515 -20.39 -5.63 27.21
C ASP A 515 -19.52 -6.88 27.36
N GLY A 516 -18.79 -7.02 28.46
CA GLY A 516 -17.84 -8.10 28.72
C GLY A 516 -16.37 -7.66 28.72
N PRO A 517 -15.43 -8.63 28.84
CA PRO A 517 -14.01 -8.34 28.95
C PRO A 517 -13.40 -7.79 27.66
N ILE A 518 -12.47 -6.84 27.81
CA ILE A 518 -11.61 -6.33 26.74
C ILE A 518 -10.15 -6.39 27.19
N ILE A 519 -9.30 -7.01 26.36
CA ILE A 519 -7.85 -7.03 26.58
C ILE A 519 -7.23 -5.86 25.82
N LEU A 520 -6.53 -4.97 26.51
CA LEU A 520 -5.90 -3.81 25.91
C LEU A 520 -4.58 -4.17 25.22
N LEU A 521 -4.38 -3.71 23.99
CA LEU A 521 -3.25 -4.06 23.13
C LEU A 521 -2.29 -2.85 22.96
N ARG A 522 -1.44 -2.90 21.92
CA ARG A 522 -0.31 -1.98 21.74
C ARG A 522 -0.70 -0.53 21.47
N HIS A 523 -1.87 -0.31 20.86
CA HIS A 523 -2.39 1.04 20.55
C HIS A 523 -3.43 1.53 21.56
N ARG A 524 -3.59 0.85 22.71
CA ARG A 524 -4.55 1.25 23.75
C ARG A 524 -4.39 2.70 24.21
N GLN A 525 -5.45 3.24 24.79
CA GLN A 525 -5.41 4.44 25.63
C GLN A 525 -4.47 4.26 26.85
N THR A 526 -3.95 5.35 27.39
CA THR A 526 -3.02 5.31 28.53
C THR A 526 -3.72 5.18 29.89
N THR A 527 -5.00 5.57 29.96
CA THR A 527 -5.84 5.46 31.16
C THR A 527 -7.21 4.91 30.82
N GLY A 528 -7.87 4.24 31.78
CA GLY A 528 -9.20 3.67 31.59
C GLY A 528 -10.03 3.68 32.87
N GLY A 529 -11.34 3.82 32.74
CA GLY A 529 -12.30 3.92 33.84
C GLY A 529 -13.10 2.64 34.12
N TYR A 530 -12.62 1.48 33.65
CA TYR A 530 -13.25 0.17 33.89
C TYR A 530 -12.38 -0.70 34.79
N PRO A 531 -12.97 -1.56 35.65
CA PRO A 531 -12.25 -2.47 36.53
C PRO A 531 -11.21 -3.31 35.78
N ARG A 532 -9.96 -3.31 36.25
CA ARG A 532 -8.85 -4.06 35.65
C ARG A 532 -8.71 -5.38 36.39
N ILE A 533 -9.44 -6.38 35.90
CA ILE A 533 -9.65 -7.65 36.59
C ILE A 533 -8.47 -8.62 36.43
N PHE A 534 -7.75 -8.56 35.32
CA PHE A 534 -6.55 -9.36 35.05
C PHE A 534 -5.53 -8.56 34.25
N ASN A 535 -4.29 -9.07 34.18
CA ASN A 535 -3.30 -8.60 33.20
C ASN A 535 -2.61 -9.80 32.54
N VAL A 536 -2.63 -9.86 31.20
CA VAL A 536 -1.85 -10.83 30.43
C VAL A 536 -0.36 -10.60 30.70
N ILE A 537 0.39 -11.68 30.91
CA ILE A 537 1.83 -11.57 31.19
C ILE A 537 2.59 -11.08 29.95
N SER A 538 3.71 -10.38 30.16
CA SER A 538 4.53 -9.85 29.06
C SER A 538 5.09 -10.93 28.12
N ALA A 539 5.26 -12.15 28.61
CA ALA A 539 5.65 -13.29 27.79
C ALA A 539 4.60 -13.63 26.71
N ASP A 540 3.32 -13.43 27.02
CA ASP A 540 2.18 -13.92 26.22
C ASP A 540 1.47 -12.81 25.44
N VAL A 541 1.69 -11.54 25.78
CA VAL A 541 0.96 -10.42 25.18
C VAL A 541 1.11 -10.33 23.65
N ASP A 542 2.27 -10.71 23.11
CA ASP A 542 2.51 -10.74 21.66
C ASP A 542 1.71 -11.85 20.96
N LEU A 543 1.36 -12.93 21.67
CA LEU A 543 0.58 -14.04 21.13
C LEU A 543 -0.85 -13.60 20.79
N LEU A 544 -1.38 -12.61 21.51
CA LEU A 544 -2.72 -12.05 21.25
C LEU A 544 -2.85 -11.48 19.84
N ALA A 545 -1.76 -10.96 19.26
CA ALA A 545 -1.78 -10.43 17.91
C ALA A 545 -2.21 -11.49 16.89
N GLN A 546 -1.91 -12.76 17.12
CA GLN A 546 -2.14 -13.82 16.14
C GLN A 546 -3.58 -14.38 16.17
N TYR A 547 -4.44 -13.94 17.09
CA TYR A 547 -5.83 -14.37 17.13
C TYR A 547 -6.66 -13.64 16.07
N ALA A 548 -7.35 -14.42 15.24
CA ALA A 548 -8.36 -13.90 14.32
C ALA A 548 -9.68 -13.61 15.05
N PRO A 549 -10.61 -12.83 14.46
CA PRO A 549 -11.97 -12.70 14.97
C PRO A 549 -12.70 -14.05 15.05
N ASN A 550 -13.60 -14.20 16.03
CA ASN A 550 -14.40 -15.41 16.27
C ASN A 550 -13.58 -16.67 16.61
N GLN A 551 -12.36 -16.51 17.08
CA GLN A 551 -11.49 -17.60 17.46
C GLN A 551 -11.62 -17.91 18.96
N ALA A 552 -11.59 -19.18 19.32
CA ALA A 552 -11.57 -19.60 20.72
C ALA A 552 -10.25 -19.17 21.38
N ILE A 553 -10.33 -18.69 22.62
CA ILE A 553 -9.19 -18.28 23.45
C ILE A 553 -9.42 -18.79 24.88
N HIS A 554 -8.37 -19.31 25.49
CA HIS A 554 -8.42 -19.87 26.83
C HIS A 554 -7.36 -19.22 27.70
N PHE A 555 -7.63 -19.11 28.99
CA PHE A 555 -6.75 -18.43 29.93
C PHE A 555 -6.28 -19.37 31.04
N ALA A 556 -5.12 -19.03 31.62
CA ALA A 556 -4.62 -19.70 32.82
C ALA A 556 -4.06 -18.66 33.78
N GLN A 557 -4.39 -18.77 35.06
CA GLN A 557 -3.78 -17.94 36.08
C GLN A 557 -2.37 -18.44 36.41
N VAL A 558 -1.43 -17.50 36.57
CA VAL A 558 -0.08 -17.81 37.04
C VAL A 558 0.30 -16.94 38.24
N THR A 559 1.39 -17.31 38.91
CA THR A 559 2.00 -16.48 39.95
C THR A 559 2.93 -15.44 39.32
N LEU A 560 3.21 -14.36 40.04
CA LEU A 560 4.17 -13.33 39.60
C LEU A 560 5.57 -13.91 39.36
N GLU A 561 5.98 -14.89 40.17
CA GLU A 561 7.25 -15.60 40.02
C GLU A 561 7.32 -16.36 38.68
N LYS A 562 6.31 -17.17 38.37
CA LYS A 562 6.21 -17.87 37.07
C LYS A 562 6.13 -16.90 35.91
N ALA A 563 5.39 -15.79 36.04
CA ALA A 563 5.32 -14.77 35.01
C ALA A 563 6.69 -14.17 34.67
N ARG A 564 7.52 -13.91 35.69
CA ARG A 564 8.91 -13.45 35.52
C ARG A 564 9.80 -14.52 34.88
N GLU A 565 9.63 -15.77 35.28
CA GLU A 565 10.34 -16.90 34.68
C GLU A 565 10.05 -17.01 33.17
N PHE A 566 8.78 -16.99 32.76
CA PHE A 566 8.41 -17.06 31.35
C PHE A 566 8.91 -15.84 30.56
N ALA A 567 8.90 -14.65 31.16
CA ALA A 567 9.48 -13.47 30.54
C ALA A 567 10.99 -13.64 30.30
N ARG A 568 11.73 -14.18 31.27
CA ARG A 568 13.16 -14.49 31.11
C ARG A 568 13.40 -15.54 30.04
N GLN A 569 12.64 -16.62 30.01
CA GLN A 569 12.76 -17.68 28.99
C GLN A 569 12.52 -17.14 27.57
N LYS A 570 11.56 -16.24 27.39
CA LYS A 570 11.33 -15.56 26.11
C LYS A 570 12.53 -14.74 25.65
N GLU A 571 13.13 -13.97 26.57
CA GLU A 571 14.34 -13.18 26.27
C GLU A 571 15.56 -14.07 26.02
N GLU A 572 15.73 -15.15 26.78
CA GLU A 572 16.79 -16.15 26.57
C GLU A 572 16.65 -16.82 25.19
N ALA A 573 15.42 -17.10 24.73
CA ALA A 573 15.19 -17.65 23.40
C ALA A 573 15.62 -16.68 22.28
N LEU A 574 15.34 -15.39 22.42
CA LEU A 574 15.80 -14.36 21.46
C LEU A 574 17.30 -14.15 21.52
N ALA A 575 17.90 -14.16 22.72
CA ALA A 575 19.34 -14.03 22.92
C ALA A 575 20.10 -15.22 22.31
N LYS A 576 19.58 -16.44 22.49
CA LYS A 576 20.14 -17.65 21.87
C LYS A 576 20.12 -17.54 20.36
N LEU A 577 18.97 -17.17 19.77
CA LEU A 577 18.87 -16.95 18.32
C LEU A 577 19.90 -15.93 17.81
N ALA A 578 20.10 -14.82 18.54
CA ALA A 578 21.09 -13.82 18.17
C ALA A 578 22.53 -14.39 18.18
N SER A 579 22.85 -15.27 19.14
CA SER A 579 24.14 -15.96 19.20
C SER A 579 24.32 -16.94 18.05
N ASP A 580 23.34 -17.82 17.83
CA ASP A 580 23.42 -18.88 16.82
C ASP A 580 23.61 -18.29 15.40
N MET A 581 22.99 -17.14 15.12
CA MET A 581 23.14 -16.40 13.85
C MET A 581 24.50 -15.69 13.70
N ASN A 582 25.15 -15.30 14.79
CA ASN A 582 26.50 -14.73 14.76
C ASN A 582 27.58 -15.81 14.57
N ASP A 583 27.35 -17.00 15.13
CA ASP A 583 28.27 -18.13 15.03
C ASP A 583 28.09 -18.95 13.74
N GLY A 584 27.11 -18.61 12.89
CA GLY A 584 26.85 -19.27 11.61
C GLY A 584 26.33 -20.70 11.73
N THR A 585 25.72 -21.06 12.86
CA THR A 585 25.37 -22.44 13.23
C THR A 585 23.92 -22.84 12.92
N VAL A 586 23.18 -22.01 12.19
CA VAL A 586 21.79 -22.29 11.79
C VAL A 586 21.72 -22.55 10.28
N GLU A 587 21.60 -23.83 9.89
CA GLU A 587 21.22 -24.26 8.53
C GLU A 587 19.70 -24.31 8.37
#